data_AF-E7GD30-F1
#
_entry.id   AF-E7GD30-F1
#
_cell.length_a   1.000
_cell.length_b   1.000
_cell.length_c   1.000
_cell.angle_alpha   90.00
_cell.angle_beta   90.00
_cell.angle_gamma   90.00
#
_symmetry.space_group_name_H-M   'P 1'
#
loop_
_entity.id
_entity.type
_entity.pdbx_description
1 polymer ?
#
loop_
_entity_poly.entity_id
_entity_poly.type
_entity_poly.pdbx_seq_one_letter_code
_entity_poly.pdbx_strand_id
1 'polypeptide(L)'
;MKNMHISIVGIVYLFMLFIPNMIWAKNIPENYDSSHENKILLMCERLGEVLVCCFGVIMFETMHWNLFVLVSFVVMLMYEGYWIQYFKSEKKLSDFYCSYLNIPLAGATLPVIAFFILGLSQGHWILVFSTIILGIGHIGIHREHFLEIKR
;
A
#
# COMPACT_ATOMS: atom_id res chain seq x y z
N MET A 1 -16.28 -17.39 -21.42
CA MET A 1 -15.72 -16.05 -21.18
C MET A 1 -15.89 -15.75 -19.71
N LYS A 2 -14.82 -15.49 -18.95
CA LYS A 2 -14.99 -14.97 -17.59
C LYS A 2 -15.60 -13.57 -17.70
N ASN A 3 -16.71 -13.34 -17.04
CA ASN A 3 -17.31 -12.02 -16.99
C ASN A 3 -16.42 -11.10 -16.15
N MET A 4 -16.24 -9.86 -16.61
CA MET A 4 -15.49 -8.85 -15.87
C MET A 4 -16.43 -8.13 -14.91
N HIS A 5 -16.02 -8.03 -13.66
CA HIS A 5 -16.78 -7.41 -12.58
C HIS A 5 -15.98 -6.29 -11.94
N ILE A 6 -16.68 -5.23 -11.52
CA ILE A 6 -16.10 -4.14 -10.75
C ILE A 6 -16.21 -4.47 -9.27
N SER A 7 -15.07 -4.50 -8.58
CA SER A 7 -14.96 -4.78 -7.14
C SER A 7 -15.22 -3.52 -6.33
N ILE A 8 -16.36 -3.50 -5.63
CA ILE A 8 -16.67 -2.43 -4.67
C ILE A 8 -15.64 -2.42 -3.54
N VAL A 9 -15.19 -3.59 -3.06
CA VAL A 9 -14.16 -3.69 -2.02
C VAL A 9 -12.84 -3.10 -2.50
N GLY A 10 -12.44 -3.42 -3.75
CA GLY A 10 -11.26 -2.83 -4.36
C GLY A 10 -11.32 -1.31 -4.46
N ILE A 11 -12.48 -0.75 -4.86
CA ILE A 11 -12.70 0.69 -4.90
C ILE A 11 -12.57 1.30 -3.50
N VAL A 12 -13.17 0.69 -2.48
CA VAL A 12 -13.06 1.15 -1.08
C VAL A 12 -11.61 1.15 -0.63
N TYR A 13 -10.84 0.11 -0.95
CA TYR A 13 -9.43 0.03 -0.59
C TYR A 13 -8.60 1.11 -1.29
N LEU A 14 -8.90 1.43 -2.55
CA LEU A 14 -8.23 2.53 -3.23
C LEU A 14 -8.56 3.88 -2.60
N PHE A 15 -9.80 4.11 -2.15
CA PHE A 15 -10.11 5.32 -1.40
C PHE A 15 -9.35 5.40 -0.08
N MET A 16 -9.30 4.31 0.68
CA MET A 16 -8.50 4.20 1.89
C MET A 16 -7.02 4.48 1.59
N LEU A 17 -6.47 3.96 0.49
CA LEU A 17 -5.09 4.22 0.11
C LEU A 17 -4.87 5.68 -0.33
N PHE A 18 -5.70 6.23 -1.20
CA PHE A 18 -5.43 7.53 -1.82
C PHE A 18 -5.77 8.73 -0.93
N ILE A 19 -6.81 8.68 -0.10
CA ILE A 19 -7.22 9.81 0.73
C ILE A 19 -6.08 10.30 1.65
N PRO A 20 -5.47 9.46 2.51
CA PRO A 20 -4.39 9.90 3.37
C PRO A 20 -3.13 10.26 2.58
N ASN A 21 -2.79 9.52 1.53
CA ASN A 21 -1.67 9.86 0.64
C ASN A 21 -1.84 11.26 0.00
N MET A 22 -3.04 11.64 -0.42
CA MET A 22 -3.32 12.98 -0.95
C MET A 22 -3.20 14.07 0.11
N ILE A 23 -3.57 13.78 1.36
CA ILE A 23 -3.41 14.71 2.49
C ILE A 23 -1.91 14.89 2.80
N TRP A 24 -1.14 13.81 2.78
CA TRP A 24 0.31 13.83 2.96
C TRP A 24 1.03 14.58 1.84
N ALA A 25 0.66 14.35 0.58
CA ALA A 25 1.27 15.03 -0.58
C ALA A 25 1.11 16.56 -0.55
N LYS A 26 0.12 17.08 0.21
CA LYS A 26 -0.05 18.52 0.45
C LYS A 26 0.80 19.07 1.60
N ASN A 27 1.36 18.19 2.42
CA ASN A 27 2.10 18.51 3.65
C ASN A 27 3.41 17.71 3.72
N ILE A 28 4.13 17.64 2.60
CA ILE A 28 5.39 16.87 2.49
C ILE A 28 6.42 17.47 3.46
N PRO A 29 7.14 16.65 4.26
CA PRO A 29 8.19 17.14 5.15
C PRO A 29 9.33 17.81 4.38
N GLU A 30 9.89 18.92 4.90
CA GLU A 30 10.93 19.72 4.21
C GLU A 30 12.22 18.96 3.84
N ASN A 31 12.50 17.83 4.50
CA ASN A 31 13.71 17.03 4.27
C ASN A 31 13.45 15.74 3.46
N TYR A 32 12.30 15.60 2.80
CA TYR A 32 12.05 14.45 1.91
C TYR A 32 12.81 14.64 0.59
N ASP A 33 13.82 13.80 0.33
CA ASP A 33 14.57 13.81 -0.94
C ASP A 33 14.39 12.47 -1.67
N SER A 34 13.81 12.51 -2.87
CA SER A 34 13.62 11.36 -3.76
C SER A 34 14.66 11.29 -4.89
N SER A 35 15.68 12.14 -4.86
CA SER A 35 16.63 12.31 -5.99
C SER A 35 17.60 11.15 -6.15
N HIS A 36 17.70 10.26 -5.17
CA HIS A 36 18.68 9.17 -5.12
C HIS A 36 18.04 7.76 -5.12
N GLU A 37 16.75 7.67 -5.42
CA GLU A 37 16.02 6.40 -5.46
C GLU A 37 16.58 5.45 -6.53
N ASN A 38 16.65 4.16 -6.19
CA ASN A 38 17.05 3.12 -7.13
C ASN A 38 16.03 3.00 -8.28
N LYS A 39 16.49 3.27 -9.51
CA LYS A 39 15.64 3.26 -10.71
C LYS A 39 14.91 1.94 -10.96
N ILE A 40 15.49 0.81 -10.57
CA ILE A 40 14.84 -0.51 -10.72
C ILE A 40 13.68 -0.62 -9.73
N LEU A 41 13.89 -0.23 -8.48
CA LEU A 41 12.85 -0.24 -7.45
C LEU A 41 11.72 0.74 -7.78
N LEU A 42 12.05 1.93 -8.28
CA LEU A 42 11.08 2.92 -8.74
C LEU A 42 10.24 2.39 -9.90
N MET A 43 10.86 1.71 -10.87
CA MET A 43 10.11 1.07 -11.95
C MET A 43 9.16 -0.01 -11.43
N CYS A 44 9.61 -0.83 -10.48
CA CYS A 44 8.77 -1.83 -9.82
C CYS A 44 7.61 -1.18 -9.05
N GLU A 45 7.85 -0.10 -8.33
CA GLU A 45 6.81 0.66 -7.62
C GLU A 45 5.76 1.18 -8.60
N ARG A 46 6.16 1.95 -9.62
CA ARG A 46 5.23 2.55 -10.59
C ARG A 46 4.43 1.51 -11.35
N LEU A 47 5.08 0.42 -11.78
CA LEU A 47 4.39 -0.67 -12.44
C LEU A 47 3.41 -1.36 -11.49
N GLY A 48 3.84 -1.62 -10.26
CA GLY A 48 3.01 -2.22 -9.20
C GLY A 48 1.80 -1.36 -8.85
N GLU A 49 1.96 -0.04 -8.73
CA GLU A 49 0.90 0.92 -8.42
C GLU A 49 -0.22 0.84 -9.47
N VAL A 50 0.16 0.94 -10.75
CA VAL A 50 -0.79 0.87 -11.87
C VAL A 50 -1.51 -0.48 -11.87
N LEU A 51 -0.77 -1.57 -11.75
CA LEU A 51 -1.33 -2.92 -11.78
C LEU A 51 -2.28 -3.18 -10.59
N VAL A 52 -1.90 -2.81 -9.37
CA VAL A 52 -2.74 -2.97 -8.17
C VAL A 52 -3.99 -2.09 -8.26
N CYS A 53 -3.89 -0.87 -8.79
CA CYS A 53 -5.07 -0.02 -9.02
C CYS A 53 -6.04 -0.65 -10.01
N CYS A 54 -5.53 -1.13 -11.15
CA CYS A 54 -6.38 -1.76 -12.17
C CYS A 54 -7.00 -3.06 -11.67
N PHE A 55 -6.19 -3.99 -11.15
CA PHE A 55 -6.63 -5.34 -10.79
C PHE A 55 -7.21 -5.45 -9.37
N GLY A 56 -7.06 -4.42 -8.54
CA GLY A 56 -7.84 -4.28 -7.31
C GLY A 56 -9.32 -4.01 -7.62
N VAL A 57 -9.60 -3.23 -8.66
CA VAL A 57 -10.98 -2.91 -9.08
C VAL A 57 -11.54 -3.94 -10.06
N ILE A 58 -10.72 -4.47 -10.97
CA ILE A 58 -11.16 -5.43 -11.99
C ILE A 58 -11.04 -6.86 -11.46
N MET A 59 -12.16 -7.56 -11.33
CA MET A 59 -12.23 -8.98 -10.99
C MET A 59 -12.83 -9.79 -12.15
N PHE A 60 -12.40 -11.05 -12.28
CA PHE A 60 -12.90 -11.98 -13.29
C PHE A 60 -13.93 -12.98 -12.75
N GLU A 61 -14.21 -12.91 -11.45
CA GLU A 61 -15.16 -13.73 -10.71
C GLU A 61 -15.87 -12.85 -9.67
N THR A 62 -17.05 -13.27 -9.23
CA THR A 62 -17.77 -12.59 -8.16
C THR A 62 -17.04 -12.75 -6.84
N MET A 63 -17.03 -11.69 -6.02
CA MET A 63 -16.33 -11.72 -4.75
C MET A 63 -16.93 -12.73 -3.77
N HIS A 64 -16.08 -13.58 -3.20
CA HIS A 64 -16.42 -14.54 -2.17
C HIS A 64 -16.07 -13.97 -0.80
N TRP A 65 -17.08 -13.73 0.02
CA TRP A 65 -16.89 -13.31 1.40
C TRP A 65 -16.34 -14.47 2.23
N ASN A 66 -15.19 -14.25 2.85
CA ASN A 66 -14.55 -15.23 3.72
C ASN A 66 -13.77 -14.51 4.83
N LEU A 67 -13.25 -15.27 5.79
CA LEU A 67 -12.49 -14.74 6.91
C LEU A 67 -11.24 -13.95 6.45
N PHE A 68 -10.61 -14.34 5.34
CA PHE A 68 -9.42 -13.66 4.83
C PHE A 68 -9.73 -12.29 4.23
N VAL A 69 -10.91 -12.09 3.64
CA VAL A 69 -11.40 -10.75 3.24
C VAL A 69 -11.54 -9.87 4.48
N LEU A 70 -12.11 -10.39 5.57
CA LEU A 70 -12.20 -9.65 6.83
C LEU A 70 -10.82 -9.31 7.39
N VAL A 71 -9.88 -10.25 7.39
CA VAL A 71 -8.49 -10.01 7.81
C VAL A 71 -7.83 -8.93 6.96
N SER A 72 -7.96 -9.01 5.63
CA SER A 72 -7.46 -7.99 4.71
C SER A 72 -8.02 -6.61 5.03
N PHE A 73 -9.31 -6.51 5.36
CA PHE A 73 -9.95 -5.25 5.71
C PHE A 73 -9.43 -4.70 7.04
N VAL A 74 -9.23 -5.56 8.05
CA VAL A 74 -8.62 -5.17 9.33
C VAL A 74 -7.20 -4.62 9.11
N VAL A 75 -6.42 -5.21 8.20
CA VAL A 75 -5.08 -4.69 7.85
C VAL A 75 -5.17 -3.29 7.22
N MET A 76 -6.15 -3.04 6.35
CA MET A 76 -6.40 -1.68 5.83
C MET A 76 -6.81 -0.70 6.93
N LEU A 77 -7.59 -1.12 7.93
CA LEU A 77 -7.92 -0.25 9.08
C LEU A 77 -6.69 0.05 9.94
N MET A 78 -5.76 -0.89 10.09
CA MET A 78 -4.48 -0.64 10.75
C MET A 78 -3.66 0.40 9.99
N TYR A 79 -3.69 0.38 8.65
CA TYR A 79 -3.05 1.39 7.80
C TYR A 79 -3.65 2.78 8.01
N GLU A 80 -4.97 2.90 8.09
CA GLU A 80 -5.63 4.17 8.45
C GLU A 80 -5.24 4.63 9.87
N GLY A 81 -5.17 3.69 10.81
CA GLY A 81 -4.72 3.97 12.18
C GLY A 81 -3.29 4.54 12.23
N TYR A 82 -2.39 3.99 11.41
CA TYR A 82 -1.05 4.53 11.21
C TYR A 82 -1.09 5.98 10.70
N TRP A 83 -1.91 6.28 9.69
CA TRP A 83 -2.06 7.65 9.20
C TRP A 83 -2.62 8.62 10.23
N ILE A 84 -3.59 8.21 11.03
CA ILE A 84 -4.12 9.02 12.13
C ILE A 84 -3.01 9.35 13.14
N GLN A 85 -2.16 8.37 13.48
CA GLN A 85 -1.00 8.62 14.34
C GLN A 85 -0.02 9.61 13.71
N TYR A 86 0.32 9.43 12.43
CA TYR A 86 1.23 10.31 11.71
C TYR A 86 0.68 11.76 11.62
N PHE A 87 -0.58 11.95 11.24
CA PHE A 87 -1.15 13.29 11.10
C PHE A 87 -1.33 14.03 12.44
N LYS A 88 -1.40 13.29 13.55
CA LYS A 88 -1.40 13.86 14.91
C LYS A 88 0.00 14.17 15.44
N SER A 89 1.05 13.66 14.82
CA SER A 89 2.43 13.94 15.23
C SER A 89 2.90 15.31 14.73
N GLU A 90 4.17 15.63 14.99
CA GLU A 90 4.82 16.82 14.44
C GLU A 90 5.08 16.71 12.92
N LYS A 91 4.67 15.60 12.28
CA LYS A 91 4.80 15.30 10.85
C LYS A 91 6.26 15.33 10.39
N LYS A 92 7.19 14.99 11.29
CA LYS A 92 8.61 14.87 10.97
C LYS A 92 8.84 13.66 10.07
N LEU A 93 9.94 13.71 9.31
CA LEU A 93 10.35 12.58 8.47
C LEU A 93 10.57 11.30 9.31
N SER A 94 11.09 11.43 10.54
CA SER A 94 11.21 10.32 11.49
C SER A 94 9.87 9.68 11.82
N ASP A 95 8.82 10.49 11.97
CA ASP A 95 7.47 10.02 12.31
C ASP A 95 6.84 9.26 11.14
N PHE A 96 7.19 9.64 9.90
CA PHE A 96 6.75 8.95 8.68
C PHE A 96 7.38 7.56 8.52
N TYR A 97 8.57 7.34 9.08
CA TYR A 97 9.21 6.02 9.04
C TYR A 97 9.10 5.25 10.36
N CYS A 98 8.39 5.79 11.35
CA CYS A 98 8.14 5.09 12.60
C CYS A 98 7.34 3.80 12.37
N SER A 99 7.69 2.76 13.14
CA SER A 99 6.92 1.53 13.16
C SER A 99 5.54 1.76 13.80
N TYR A 100 4.51 1.12 13.27
CA TYR A 100 3.17 1.08 13.86
C TYR A 100 2.85 -0.34 14.30
N LEU A 101 2.45 -0.55 15.56
CA LEU A 101 2.15 -1.89 16.09
C LEU A 101 3.28 -2.91 15.83
N ASN A 102 4.54 -2.49 15.99
CA ASN A 102 5.75 -3.27 15.67
C ASN A 102 5.95 -3.65 14.20
N ILE A 103 5.14 -3.11 13.28
CA ILE A 103 5.31 -3.29 11.85
C ILE A 103 6.21 -2.15 11.35
N PRO A 104 7.42 -2.45 10.83
CA PRO A 104 8.29 -1.44 10.27
C PRO A 104 7.70 -0.90 8.96
N LEU A 105 7.92 0.38 8.67
CA LEU A 105 7.47 1.04 7.43
C LEU A 105 5.97 0.82 7.19
N ALA A 106 5.16 0.96 8.24
CA ALA A 106 3.75 0.55 8.26
C ALA A 106 2.93 1.19 7.13
N GLY A 107 3.25 2.43 6.75
CA GLY A 107 2.62 3.10 5.61
C GLY A 107 2.83 2.38 4.27
N ALA A 108 3.98 1.73 4.08
CA ALA A 108 4.28 0.99 2.85
C ALA A 108 3.89 -0.49 2.93
N THR A 109 4.06 -1.12 4.09
CA THR A 109 3.90 -2.58 4.24
C THR A 109 2.44 -3.00 4.40
N LEU A 110 1.63 -2.25 5.14
CA LEU A 110 0.24 -2.62 5.43
C LEU A 110 -0.64 -2.69 4.17
N PRO A 111 -0.60 -1.71 3.24
CA PRO A 111 -1.40 -1.79 2.02
C PRO A 111 -1.01 -2.99 1.14
N VAL A 112 0.29 -3.24 1.00
CA VAL A 112 0.81 -4.38 0.21
C VAL A 112 0.29 -5.70 0.80
N ILE A 113 0.37 -5.87 2.12
CA ILE A 113 -0.15 -7.06 2.80
C ILE A 113 -1.67 -7.18 2.62
N ALA A 114 -2.42 -6.08 2.75
CA ALA A 114 -3.87 -6.10 2.61
C ALA A 114 -4.30 -6.55 1.21
N PHE A 115 -3.75 -5.96 0.14
CA PHE A 115 -4.06 -6.35 -1.22
C PHE A 115 -3.56 -7.77 -1.57
N PHE A 116 -2.43 -8.19 -0.99
CA PHE A 116 -1.92 -9.56 -1.18
C PHE A 116 -2.87 -10.61 -0.59
N ILE A 117 -3.33 -10.40 0.65
CA ILE A 117 -4.32 -11.28 1.31
C ILE A 117 -5.63 -11.26 0.52
N LEU A 118 -6.07 -10.08 0.06
CA LEU A 118 -7.27 -9.96 -0.77
C LEU A 118 -7.15 -10.81 -2.05
N GLY A 119 -6.05 -10.66 -2.80
CA GLY A 119 -5.79 -11.43 -4.01
C GLY A 119 -5.78 -12.93 -3.78
N LEU A 120 -5.07 -13.41 -2.75
CA LEU A 120 -5.06 -14.83 -2.38
C LEU A 120 -6.44 -15.34 -2.00
N SER A 121 -7.20 -14.58 -1.19
CA SER A 121 -8.52 -14.97 -0.71
C SER A 121 -9.55 -15.14 -1.84
N GLN A 122 -9.35 -14.44 -2.96
CA GLN A 122 -10.24 -14.43 -4.12
C GLN A 122 -9.70 -15.27 -5.29
N GLY A 123 -8.55 -15.94 -5.14
CA GLY A 123 -7.88 -16.64 -6.25
C GLY A 123 -7.47 -15.69 -7.40
N HIS A 124 -7.33 -14.40 -7.12
CA HIS A 124 -6.99 -13.37 -8.12
C HIS A 124 -5.47 -13.27 -8.27
N TRP A 125 -4.90 -14.25 -8.96
CA TRP A 125 -3.44 -14.37 -9.11
C TRP A 125 -2.79 -13.16 -9.77
N ILE A 126 -3.48 -12.46 -10.67
CA ILE A 126 -2.95 -11.24 -11.30
C ILE A 126 -2.78 -10.14 -10.23
N LEU A 127 -3.74 -9.96 -9.33
CA LEU A 127 -3.61 -9.04 -8.20
C LEU A 127 -2.47 -9.47 -7.27
N VAL A 128 -2.34 -10.77 -6.98
CA VAL A 128 -1.23 -11.30 -6.17
C VAL A 128 0.13 -10.93 -6.78
N PHE A 129 0.37 -11.21 -8.05
CA PHE A 129 1.62 -10.84 -8.71
C PHE A 129 1.85 -9.32 -8.75
N SER A 130 0.78 -8.54 -8.97
CA SER A 130 0.83 -7.08 -8.95
C SER A 130 1.30 -6.56 -7.58
N THR A 131 0.79 -7.12 -6.50
CA THR A 131 1.17 -6.74 -5.12
C THR A 131 2.59 -7.15 -4.77
N ILE A 132 3.11 -8.25 -5.33
CA ILE A 132 4.52 -8.64 -5.16
C ILE A 132 5.44 -7.62 -5.86
N ILE A 133 5.12 -7.23 -7.10
CA ILE A 133 5.87 -6.23 -7.85
C ILE A 133 5.86 -4.89 -7.10
N LEU A 134 4.69 -4.45 -6.65
CA LEU A 134 4.54 -3.24 -5.82
C LEU A 134 5.36 -3.35 -4.53
N GLY A 135 5.27 -4.48 -3.82
CA GLY A 135 5.99 -4.71 -2.57
C GLY A 135 7.51 -4.63 -2.73
N ILE A 136 8.07 -5.22 -3.79
CA ILE A 136 9.50 -5.15 -4.09
C ILE A 136 9.94 -3.68 -4.28
N GLY A 137 9.20 -2.91 -5.07
CA GLY A 137 9.52 -1.50 -5.32
C GLY A 137 9.27 -0.62 -4.11
N HIS A 138 8.01 -0.51 -3.69
CA HIS A 138 7.53 0.43 -2.68
C HIS A 138 8.21 0.23 -1.31
N ILE A 139 8.24 -1.01 -0.80
CA ILE A 139 8.89 -1.30 0.50
C ILE A 139 10.41 -1.17 0.36
N GLY A 140 10.97 -1.52 -0.80
CA GLY A 140 12.40 -1.35 -1.11
C GLY A 140 12.86 0.09 -0.99
N ILE A 141 12.18 1.02 -1.66
CA ILE A 141 12.46 2.47 -1.62
C ILE A 141 12.30 3.00 -0.20
N HIS A 142 11.19 2.67 0.47
CA HIS A 142 10.96 3.13 1.86
C HIS A 142 12.03 2.63 2.82
N ARG A 143 12.58 1.44 2.58
CA ARG A 143 13.69 0.90 3.36
C ARG A 143 15.01 1.63 3.08
N GLU A 144 15.28 2.00 1.82
CA GLU A 144 16.46 2.81 1.46
C GLU A 144 16.43 4.15 2.21
N HIS A 145 15.32 4.90 2.12
CA HIS A 145 15.17 6.17 2.84
C HIS A 145 15.27 6.03 4.37
N PHE A 146 14.67 4.97 4.93
CA PHE A 146 14.79 4.72 6.37
C PHE A 146 16.23 4.48 6.83
N LEU A 147 17.03 3.78 6.01
CA LEU A 147 18.44 3.54 6.30
C LEU A 147 19.28 4.82 6.17
N GLU A 148 18.94 5.70 5.24
CA GLU A 148 19.60 7.01 5.08
C GLU A 148 19.37 7.93 6.28
N ILE A 149 18.16 7.97 6.84
CA ILE A 149 17.83 8.78 8.01
C ILE A 149 18.54 8.28 9.28
N LYS A 150 18.77 6.97 9.38
CA LYS A 150 19.43 6.36 10.54
C LYS A 150 20.97 6.52 10.50
N ARG A 151 21.53 6.87 9.34
CA ARG A 151 22.97 6.98 9.12
C ARG A 151 23.50 8.32 9.60
#